data_AF-U2PM73-F1
#
_entry.id   AF-U2PM73-F1
#
_cell.length_a   1.000
_cell.length_b   1.000
_cell.length_c   1.000
_cell.angle_alpha   90.00
_cell.angle_beta   90.00
_cell.angle_gamma   90.00
#
_symmetry.space_group_name_H-M   'P 1'
#
loop_
_entity.id
_entity.type
_entity.pdbx_description
1 polymer ?
#
loop_
_entity_poly.entity_id
_entity_poly.type
_entity_poly.pdbx_seq_one_letter_code
_entity_poly.pdbx_strand_id
1 'polypeptide(L)'
;LDPAGLAARELAQRAEAGLPPATAMCAVEGPERVITDFARLAAWPECAEVLGRVELPPSEPGAEPLWRLLVRAPRRAGGELAAAAKKALAVRSAHKEPGAVRVRIDPVDLS
;
A
#
# COMPACT_ATOMS: atom_id res chain seq x y z
N LEU A 1 -21.41 8.71 -26.75
CA LEU A 1 -20.37 9.26 -25.84
C LEU A 1 -19.04 8.80 -26.40
N ASP A 2 -18.12 9.71 -26.72
CA ASP A 2 -16.78 9.33 -27.18
C ASP A 2 -16.00 8.69 -26.00
N PRO A 3 -15.26 7.58 -26.21
CA PRO A 3 -14.38 6.98 -25.21
C PRO A 3 -13.51 7.97 -24.41
N ALA A 4 -13.03 9.06 -25.02
CA ALA A 4 -12.23 10.06 -24.30
C ALA A 4 -13.02 10.81 -23.21
N GLY A 5 -14.31 11.11 -23.47
CA GLY A 5 -15.19 11.77 -22.50
C GLY A 5 -15.63 10.84 -21.38
N LEU A 6 -15.71 9.52 -21.64
CA LEU A 6 -15.96 8.51 -20.62
C LEU A 6 -14.74 8.38 -19.69
N ALA A 7 -13.54 8.28 -20.25
CA ALA A 7 -12.29 8.14 -19.48
C ALA A 7 -12.02 9.33 -18.54
N ALA A 8 -12.26 10.56 -19.00
CA ALA A 8 -12.08 11.75 -18.16
C ALA A 8 -13.07 11.79 -16.97
N ARG A 9 -14.32 11.37 -17.20
CA ARG A 9 -15.35 11.28 -16.15
C ARG A 9 -15.03 10.19 -15.14
N GLU A 10 -14.60 9.03 -15.61
CA GLU A 10 -14.16 7.94 -14.74
C GLU A 10 -12.96 8.36 -13.86
N LEU A 11 -11.98 9.07 -14.43
CA LEU A 11 -10.84 9.57 -13.67
C LEU A 11 -11.25 10.58 -12.59
N ALA A 12 -12.16 11.50 -12.90
CA ALA A 12 -12.68 12.46 -11.92
C ALA A 12 -13.43 11.75 -10.78
N GLN A 13 -14.26 10.75 -11.10
CA GLN A 13 -14.97 9.95 -10.10
C GLN A 13 -14.01 9.14 -9.22
N ARG A 14 -12.91 8.62 -9.78
CA ARG A 14 -11.86 7.95 -9.02
C ARG A 14 -11.12 8.92 -8.09
N ALA A 15 -10.89 10.17 -8.52
CA ALA A 15 -10.28 11.20 -7.69
C ALA A 15 -11.15 11.59 -6.51
N GLU A 16 -12.46 11.81 -6.73
CA GLU A 16 -13.43 12.08 -5.67
C GLU A 16 -13.52 10.93 -4.66
N ALA A 17 -13.45 9.69 -5.14
CA ALA A 17 -13.46 8.49 -4.30
C ALA A 17 -12.08 8.17 -3.66
N GLY A 18 -11.02 8.91 -3.98
CA GLY A 18 -9.66 8.64 -3.51
C GLY A 18 -9.10 7.28 -3.97
N LEU A 19 -9.60 6.76 -5.10
CA LEU A 19 -9.25 5.46 -5.66
C LEU A 19 -8.12 5.59 -6.70
N PRO A 20 -7.25 4.58 -6.83
CA PRO A 20 -6.31 4.49 -7.95
C PRO A 20 -7.04 4.57 -9.31
N PRO A 21 -6.44 5.25 -10.32
CA PRO A 21 -5.09 5.83 -10.34
C PRO A 21 -5.00 7.28 -9.82
N ALA A 22 -6.09 7.86 -9.34
CA ALA A 22 -6.12 9.26 -8.91
C ALA A 22 -5.39 9.51 -7.57
N THR A 23 -5.16 8.45 -6.80
CA THR A 23 -4.29 8.42 -5.62
C THR A 23 -3.13 7.46 -5.84
N ALA A 24 -1.99 7.73 -5.18
CA ALA A 24 -0.92 6.75 -5.07
C ALA A 24 -1.24 5.79 -3.93
N MET A 25 -0.97 4.50 -4.12
CA MET A 25 -1.29 3.46 -3.14
C MET A 25 -0.05 2.61 -2.85
N CYS A 26 0.13 2.24 -1.58
CA CYS A 26 1.12 1.28 -1.13
C CYS A 26 0.40 0.18 -0.36
N ALA A 27 0.53 -1.07 -0.82
CA ALA A 27 0.09 -2.25 -0.11
C ALA A 27 1.29 -2.95 0.52
N VAL A 28 1.20 -3.26 1.81
CA VAL A 28 2.24 -3.98 2.56
C VAL A 28 1.61 -5.24 3.14
N GLU A 29 2.16 -6.39 2.80
CA GLU A 29 1.65 -7.70 3.21
C GLU A 29 2.69 -8.48 4.00
N GLY A 30 2.27 -9.17 5.04
CA GLY A 30 3.12 -10.01 5.88
C GLY A 30 2.42 -10.40 7.19
N PRO A 31 3.11 -11.07 8.12
CA PRO A 31 2.57 -11.33 9.46
C PRO A 31 2.18 -10.03 10.17
N GLU A 32 1.16 -10.07 11.02
CA GLU A 32 0.59 -8.86 11.65
C GLU A 32 1.64 -8.01 12.36
N ARG A 33 2.50 -8.66 13.15
CA ARG A 33 3.61 -8.00 13.85
C ARG A 33 4.56 -7.31 12.87
N VAL A 34 4.92 -7.99 11.77
CA VAL A 34 5.86 -7.49 10.77
C VAL A 34 5.31 -6.25 10.08
N ILE A 35 4.03 -6.25 9.69
CA ILE A 35 3.41 -5.07 9.06
C ILE A 35 3.20 -3.93 10.06
N THR A 36 3.00 -4.24 11.34
CA THR A 36 2.90 -3.23 12.42
C THR A 36 4.20 -2.48 12.59
N ASP A 37 5.30 -3.22 12.69
CA ASP A 37 6.63 -2.67 12.84
C ASP A 37 7.05 -1.92 11.57
N PHE A 38 6.72 -2.47 10.39
CA PHE A 38 6.94 -1.80 9.11
C PHE A 38 6.21 -0.44 9.04
N ALA A 39 4.94 -0.39 9.45
CA ALA A 39 4.13 0.83 9.42
C ALA A 39 4.72 1.95 10.29
N ARG A 40 5.33 1.59 11.43
CA ARG A 40 6.00 2.53 12.35
C ARG A 40 7.36 2.98 11.82
N LEU A 41 8.07 2.09 11.15
CA LEU A 41 9.39 2.36 10.59
C LEU A 41 9.32 3.20 9.32
N ALA A 42 8.30 2.98 8.50
CA ALA A 42 8.06 3.74 7.29
C ALA A 42 7.68 5.18 7.69
N ALA A 43 8.64 6.09 7.51
CA ALA A 43 8.45 7.53 7.68
C ALA A 43 7.58 8.06 6.53
N TRP A 44 6.28 7.76 6.60
CA TRP A 44 5.29 8.14 5.59
C TRP A 44 5.25 9.67 5.42
N PRO A 45 5.00 10.18 4.19
CA PRO A 45 4.83 11.60 3.99
C PRO A 45 3.60 12.10 4.77
N GLU A 46 3.61 13.35 5.23
CA GLU A 46 2.52 13.90 6.09
C GLU A 46 1.14 13.84 5.42
N CYS A 47 1.10 13.90 4.09
CA CYS A 47 -0.14 13.78 3.32
C CYS A 47 -0.59 12.34 3.08
N ALA A 48 0.14 11.33 3.58
CA ALA A 48 -0.27 9.93 3.50
C ALA A 48 -1.29 9.59 4.58
N GLU A 49 -2.24 8.74 4.21
CA GLU A 49 -3.25 8.20 5.09
C GLU A 49 -3.08 6.69 5.18
N VAL A 50 -2.95 6.18 6.40
CA VAL A 50 -2.97 4.75 6.70
C VAL A 50 -4.42 4.31 6.84
N LEU A 51 -4.91 3.52 5.88
CA LEU A 51 -6.31 3.10 5.81
C LEU A 51 -6.68 1.97 6.78
N GLY A 52 -5.67 1.43 7.47
CA GLY A 52 -5.82 0.31 8.39
C GLY A 52 -5.29 -0.99 7.82
N ARG A 53 -5.57 -2.09 8.53
CA ARG A 53 -5.09 -3.43 8.21
C ARG A 53 -6.28 -4.36 8.06
N VAL A 54 -6.13 -5.33 7.18
CA VAL A 54 -7.11 -6.40 7.00
C VAL A 54 -6.36 -7.73 7.03
N GLU A 55 -6.93 -8.71 7.71
CA GLU A 55 -6.46 -10.09 7.65
C GLU A 55 -6.76 -10.64 6.26
N LEU A 56 -5.79 -11.33 5.65
CA LEU A 56 -5.97 -12.01 4.37
C LEU A 56 -6.38 -13.46 4.61
N PRO A 57 -7.22 -14.03 3.73
CA PRO A 57 -7.52 -15.46 3.77
C PRO A 57 -6.22 -16.28 3.78
N PRO A 58 -6.12 -17.32 4.63
CA PRO A 58 -4.93 -18.15 4.66
C PRO A 58 -4.75 -18.85 3.32
N SER A 59 -3.52 -18.92 2.82
CA SER A 59 -3.21 -19.57 1.56
C SER A 59 -3.41 -21.09 1.63
N GLU A 60 -3.22 -21.68 2.81
CA GLU A 60 -3.37 -23.11 3.08
C GLU A 60 -3.94 -23.34 4.49
N PRO A 61 -4.66 -24.45 4.73
CA PRO A 61 -5.15 -24.80 6.07
C PRO A 61 -4.01 -24.91 7.09
N GLY A 62 -4.14 -24.20 8.22
CA GLY A 62 -3.14 -24.23 9.30
C GLY A 62 -1.95 -23.29 9.10
N ALA A 63 -1.88 -22.55 7.99
CA ALA A 63 -0.92 -21.47 7.83
C ALA A 63 -1.27 -20.28 8.75
N GLU A 64 -0.24 -19.58 9.24
CA GLU A 64 -0.44 -18.33 9.98
C GLU A 64 -1.04 -17.26 9.05
N PRO A 65 -2.07 -16.51 9.48
CA PRO A 65 -2.72 -15.53 8.62
C PRO A 65 -1.74 -14.40 8.27
N LEU A 66 -1.75 -14.03 7.00
CA LEU A 66 -1.09 -12.82 6.54
C LEU A 66 -2.04 -11.63 6.69
N TRP A 67 -1.47 -10.45 6.78
CA TRP A 67 -2.21 -9.21 6.91
C TRP A 67 -1.76 -8.24 5.84
N ARG A 68 -2.71 -7.41 5.37
CA ARG A 68 -2.46 -6.34 4.42
C ARG A 68 -2.72 -4.99 5.07
N LEU A 69 -1.71 -4.13 5.03
CA LEU A 69 -1.80 -2.71 5.34
C LEU A 69 -1.92 -1.93 4.03
N LEU A 70 -2.85 -0.97 3.98
CA LEU A 70 -2.99 -0.04 2.86
C LEU A 70 -2.65 1.38 3.32
N VAL A 71 -1.78 2.03 2.53
CA VAL A 71 -1.42 3.44 2.71
C VAL A 71 -1.68 4.16 1.40
N ARG A 72 -2.45 5.24 1.44
CA ARG A 72 -2.69 6.08 0.26
C ARG A 72 -2.08 7.46 0.43
N ALA A 73 -1.76 8.12 -0.67
CA ALA A 73 -1.36 9.52 -0.69
C ALA A 73 -1.89 10.21 -1.96
N PRO A 74 -1.95 11.56 -1.99
CA PRO A 74 -2.18 12.29 -3.23
C PRO A 74 -1.22 11.81 -4.33
N ARG A 75 -1.67 11.71 -5.57
CA ARG A 75 -0.86 11.18 -6.69
C ARG A 75 0.51 11.86 -6.81
N ARG A 76 0.58 13.17 -6.57
CA ARG A 76 1.82 13.97 -6.58
C ARG A 76 2.87 13.49 -5.56
N ALA A 77 2.44 12.88 -4.46
CA ALA A 77 3.30 12.37 -3.40
C ALA A 77 3.65 10.88 -3.56
N GLY A 78 3.27 10.24 -4.69
CA GLY A 78 3.54 8.82 -4.92
C GLY A 78 5.03 8.45 -4.90
N GLY A 79 5.89 9.35 -5.38
CA GLY A 79 7.35 9.16 -5.29
C GLY A 79 7.86 9.14 -3.84
N GLU A 80 7.37 10.04 -3.00
CA GLU A 80 7.70 10.09 -1.57
C GLU A 80 7.16 8.87 -0.82
N LEU A 81 5.93 8.43 -1.15
CA LEU A 81 5.33 7.20 -0.61
C LEU A 81 6.20 5.98 -0.93
N ALA A 82 6.61 5.82 -2.19
CA ALA A 82 7.48 4.72 -2.63
C ALA A 82 8.87 4.79 -1.98
N ALA A 83 9.45 5.98 -1.85
CA ALA A 83 10.73 6.20 -1.20
C ALA A 83 10.69 5.84 0.29
N ALA A 84 9.63 6.23 1.01
CA ALA A 84 9.41 5.87 2.40
C ALA A 84 9.32 4.35 2.60
N ALA A 85 8.52 3.67 1.78
CA ALA A 85 8.39 2.22 1.83
C ALA A 85 9.73 1.50 1.52
N LYS A 86 10.46 1.98 0.51
CA LYS A 86 11.79 1.45 0.15
C LYS A 86 12.80 1.64 1.28
N LYS A 87 12.79 2.80 1.95
CA LYS A 87 13.67 3.07 3.10
C LYS A 87 13.37 2.11 4.26
N ALA A 88 12.09 1.87 4.56
CA ALA A 88 11.69 0.92 5.59
C ALA A 88 12.16 -0.52 5.27
N LEU A 89 12.00 -0.96 4.01
CA LEU A 89 12.55 -2.25 3.55
C LEU A 89 14.07 -2.33 3.74
N ALA A 90 14.80 -1.27 3.37
CA ALA A 90 16.25 -1.22 3.49
C ALA A 90 16.72 -1.31 4.95
N VAL A 91 16.07 -0.58 5.87
CA VAL A 91 16.40 -0.63 7.31
C VAL A 91 16.13 -2.02 7.87
N ARG A 92 14.97 -2.63 7.57
CA ARG A 92 14.67 -4.01 7.99
C ARG A 92 15.71 -5.01 7.49
N SER A 93 16.12 -4.88 6.23
CA SER A 93 17.13 -5.74 5.61
C SER A 93 18.49 -5.57 6.29
N ALA A 94 18.91 -4.33 6.55
CA ALA A 94 20.16 -4.04 7.24
C ALA A 94 20.20 -4.61 8.67
N HIS A 95 19.08 -4.57 9.38
CA HIS A 95 18.94 -5.13 10.73
C HIS A 95 18.65 -6.63 10.75
N LYS A 96 18.47 -7.28 9.60
CA LYS A 96 18.09 -8.69 9.48
C LYS A 96 16.82 -9.01 10.28
N GLU A 97 15.86 -8.09 10.27
CA GLU A 97 14.57 -8.27 10.95
C GLU A 97 13.86 -9.52 10.43
N PRO A 98 13.34 -10.39 11.30
CA PRO A 98 12.67 -11.62 10.88
C PRO A 98 11.32 -11.33 10.21
N GLY A 99 10.81 -12.32 9.50
CA GLY A 99 9.50 -12.30 8.86
C GLY A 99 9.51 -11.67 7.47
N ALA A 100 8.84 -12.34 6.53
CA ALA A 100 8.70 -11.85 5.16
C ALA A 100 7.73 -10.66 5.12
N VAL A 101 8.06 -9.66 4.30
CA VAL A 101 7.15 -8.56 3.97
C VAL A 101 7.18 -8.34 2.45
N ARG A 102 6.01 -8.16 1.84
CA ARG A 102 5.85 -7.81 0.43
C ARG A 102 5.29 -6.40 0.35
N VAL A 103 5.92 -5.56 -0.46
CA VAL A 103 5.47 -4.18 -0.70
C VAL A 103 5.13 -4.02 -2.17
N ARG A 104 3.95 -3.45 -2.47
CA ARG A 104 3.49 -3.16 -3.83
C ARG A 104 3.07 -1.69 -3.90
N ILE A 105 3.61 -0.96 -4.88
CA ILE A 105 3.23 0.43 -5.18
C ILE A 105 2.27 0.43 -6.37
N ASP A 106 1.21 1.23 -6.26
CA ASP A 106 0.12 1.37 -7.23
C ASP A 106 -0.36 -0.01 -7.77
N PRO A 107 -0.74 -0.95 -6.90
CA PRO A 107 -1.18 -2.27 -7.35
C PRO A 107 -2.43 -2.15 -8.23
N VAL A 108 -2.39 -2.80 -9.39
CA VAL A 108 -3.52 -2.88 -10.34
C VAL A 108 -4.69 -3.72 -9.82
N ASP A 109 -4.44 -4.56 -8.82
CA ASP A 109 -5.44 -5.38 -8.13
C ASP A 109 -5.01 -5.62 -6.67
N LEU A 110 -6.00 -5.60 -5.78
CA LEU A 110 -5.91 -5.86 -4.34
C LEU A 110 -6.67 -7.14 -3.95
N SER A 111 -6.87 -8.08 -4.87
CA SER A 111 -7.40 -9.43 -4.58
C SER A 111 -6.68 -10.11 -3.41
#